data_AF-E3TCS8-F1
#
_entry.id   AF-E3TCS8-F1
#
_cell.length_a   1.000
_cell.length_b   1.000
_cell.length_c   1.000
_cell.angle_alpha   90.00
_cell.angle_beta   90.00
_cell.angle_gamma   90.00
#
_symmetry.space_group_name_H-M   'P 1'
#
loop_
_entity.id
_entity.type
_entity.pdbx_description
1 polymer ?
#
loop_
_entity_poly.entity_id
_entity_poly.type
_entity_poly.pdbx_seq_one_letter_code
_entity_poly.pdbx_strand_id
1 'polypeptide(L)'
;MIIYKDIITGDEMFSDIYKIKDNGMMLEVEGKMISRAEGEIDDALIGGNASADVQDEGCDTTMVSGVDIILNHKLQETSYDKKSYTAYIKGYMKAVKAKLQETCPERVEPFMANAPAEVKKILGNIKNFQFFTGESMNPDGSIGLLDFREDGVTPYMLFFKDGLEIEKC
;
A
#
# COMPACT_ATOMS: atom_id res chain seq x y z
N MET A 1 16.98 3.28 -4.71
CA MET A 1 15.77 2.82 -3.99
C MET A 1 14.65 2.68 -5.01
N ILE A 2 13.78 1.69 -4.87
CA ILE A 2 12.63 1.52 -5.77
C ILE A 2 11.36 1.88 -5.02
N ILE A 3 10.56 2.78 -5.60
CA ILE A 3 9.27 3.20 -5.07
C ILE A 3 8.18 2.62 -5.96
N TYR A 4 7.15 2.04 -5.33
CA TYR A 4 5.95 1.53 -5.98
C TYR A 4 4.83 2.55 -5.79
N LYS A 5 4.49 3.25 -6.87
CA LYS A 5 3.47 4.30 -6.87
C LYS A 5 2.19 3.79 -7.50
N ASP A 6 1.04 4.27 -7.05
CA ASP A 6 -0.22 4.06 -7.76
C ASP A 6 -0.15 4.70 -9.16
N ILE A 7 -0.40 3.90 -10.20
CA ILE A 7 -0.35 4.36 -11.59
C ILE A 7 -1.43 5.42 -11.92
N ILE A 8 -2.46 5.53 -11.08
CA ILE A 8 -3.56 6.49 -11.26
C ILE A 8 -3.21 7.84 -10.62
N THR A 9 -2.83 7.84 -9.34
CA THR A 9 -2.67 9.06 -8.54
C THR A 9 -1.22 9.54 -8.46
N GLY A 10 -0.26 8.62 -8.62
CA GLY A 10 1.15 8.85 -8.32
C GLY A 10 1.51 8.77 -6.84
N ASP A 11 0.56 8.41 -5.96
CA ASP A 11 0.83 8.23 -4.54
C ASP A 11 1.78 7.06 -4.32
N GLU A 12 2.74 7.24 -3.41
CA GLU A 12 3.63 6.18 -2.98
C GLU A 12 2.88 5.19 -2.07
N MET A 13 2.86 3.91 -2.46
CA MET A 13 2.16 2.87 -1.72
C MET A 13 3.11 2.05 -0.85
N PHE A 14 4.31 1.76 -1.36
CA PHE A 14 5.40 1.10 -0.64
C PHE A 14 6.73 1.24 -1.40
N SER A 15 7.84 0.76 -0.83
CA SER A 15 9.15 0.70 -1.49
C SER A 15 9.81 -0.68 -1.38
N ASP A 16 10.96 -0.86 -2.04
CA ASP A 16 11.74 -2.11 -2.06
C ASP A 16 12.49 -2.42 -0.75
N ILE A 17 12.36 -1.58 0.26
CA ILE A 17 12.87 -1.85 1.63
C ILE A 17 12.15 -3.04 2.29
N TYR A 18 10.94 -3.34 1.84
CA TYR A 18 10.12 -4.42 2.37
C TYR A 18 10.36 -5.73 1.63
N LYS A 19 9.98 -6.83 2.29
CA LYS A 19 9.92 -8.12 1.64
C LYS A 19 8.66 -8.20 0.78
N ILE A 20 8.86 -8.11 -0.53
CA ILE A 20 7.79 -8.16 -1.54
C ILE A 20 7.75 -9.55 -2.18
N LYS A 21 6.56 -10.15 -2.22
CA LYS A 21 6.28 -11.44 -2.87
C LYS A 21 5.29 -11.24 -4.02
N ASP A 22 5.66 -11.67 -5.22
CA ASP A 22 4.75 -11.69 -6.38
C ASP A 22 3.85 -12.95 -6.32
N ASN A 23 2.54 -12.73 -6.17
CA ASN A 23 1.53 -13.78 -6.14
C ASN A 23 0.68 -13.75 -7.43
N GLY A 24 1.28 -13.39 -8.56
CA GLY A 24 0.63 -13.35 -9.87
C GLY A 24 0.03 -11.98 -10.15
N MET A 25 -1.24 -11.76 -9.78
CA MET A 25 -1.93 -10.48 -9.99
C MET A 25 -1.73 -9.49 -8.83
N MET A 26 -1.31 -9.99 -7.67
CA MET A 26 -1.11 -9.21 -6.46
C MET A 26 0.36 -9.24 -6.07
N LEU A 27 0.87 -8.11 -5.59
CA LEU A 27 2.08 -8.03 -4.79
C LEU A 27 1.68 -8.08 -3.32
N GLU A 28 2.37 -8.92 -2.56
CA GLU A 28 2.22 -9.05 -1.11
C GLU A 28 3.46 -8.45 -0.44
N VAL A 29 3.24 -7.49 0.44
CA VAL A 29 4.30 -6.70 1.09
C VAL A 29 4.23 -6.98 2.59
N GLU A 30 5.25 -7.63 3.13
CA GLU A 30 5.33 -7.97 4.55
C GLU A 30 5.85 -6.76 5.34
N GLY A 31 5.12 -6.36 6.38
CA GLY A 31 5.48 -5.25 7.27
C GLY A 31 5.75 -5.74 8.70
N LYS A 32 5.91 -4.79 9.61
CA LYS A 32 6.02 -5.02 11.07
C LYS A 32 5.18 -4.00 11.83
N MET A 33 4.66 -4.41 13.00
CA MET A 33 4.11 -3.48 13.96
C MET A 33 5.24 -2.69 14.63
N ILE A 34 5.14 -1.36 14.64
CA ILE A 34 6.11 -0.47 15.28
C ILE A 34 5.40 0.57 16.15
N SER A 35 6.16 1.17 17.05
CA SER A 35 5.80 2.35 17.83
C SER A 35 6.93 3.36 17.71
N ARG A 36 6.64 4.62 17.39
CA ARG A 36 7.63 5.70 17.25
C ARG A 36 7.05 7.04 17.67
N ALA A 37 7.90 8.04 17.93
CA ALA A 37 7.43 9.40 18.10
C ALA A 37 6.80 9.92 16.80
N GLU A 38 5.72 10.66 16.91
CA GLU A 38 5.07 11.31 15.78
C GLU A 38 6.06 12.24 15.07
N GLY A 39 6.27 12.04 13.77
CA GLY A 39 7.24 12.81 12.97
C GLY A 39 8.64 12.21 12.86
N GLU A 40 9.00 11.19 13.65
CA GLU A 40 10.21 10.40 13.41
C GLU A 40 9.99 9.44 12.24
N ILE A 41 10.97 9.34 11.33
CA ILE A 41 11.05 8.29 10.31
C ILE A 41 11.99 7.22 10.86
N ASP A 42 11.66 5.93 10.69
CA ASP A 42 12.50 4.82 11.21
C ASP A 42 13.93 4.99 10.71
N ASP A 43 14.90 5.12 11.62
CA ASP A 43 16.32 5.36 11.33
C ASP A 43 16.90 4.34 10.33
N ALA A 44 16.32 3.13 10.26
CA ALA A 44 16.69 2.11 9.28
C ALA A 44 16.40 2.52 7.81
N LEU A 45 15.55 3.53 7.59
CA LEU A 45 15.14 4.04 6.28
C LEU A 45 15.96 5.25 5.84
N ILE A 46 16.55 5.96 6.79
CA ILE A 46 17.45 7.08 6.53
C ILE A 46 18.87 6.50 6.43
N GLY A 47 19.20 5.95 5.26
CA GLY A 47 20.56 5.55 4.95
C GLY A 47 21.50 6.76 4.93
N GLY A 48 22.00 7.19 6.09
CA GLY A 48 23.00 8.26 6.16
C GLY A 48 23.06 9.05 7.46
N ASN A 49 24.04 8.68 8.30
CA ASN A 49 24.78 9.51 9.24
C ASN A 49 24.01 10.10 10.44
N ALA A 50 24.12 9.41 11.58
CA ALA A 50 23.88 10.00 12.89
C ALA A 50 24.83 11.17 13.12
N SER A 51 24.31 12.40 13.10
CA SER A 51 25.01 13.57 13.62
C SER A 51 24.19 14.18 14.76
N ALA A 52 24.90 14.43 15.84
CA ALA A 52 24.44 14.71 17.18
C ALA A 52 23.75 16.07 17.39
N ASP A 53 23.14 16.15 18.58
CA ASP A 53 22.75 17.31 19.39
C ASP A 53 21.55 18.16 18.97
N VAL A 54 20.44 17.95 19.68
CA VAL A 54 19.72 19.04 20.36
C VAL A 54 19.03 18.53 21.63
N GLN A 55 19.50 19.01 22.79
CA GLN A 55 18.64 19.24 23.96
C GLN A 55 17.63 20.34 23.59
N ASP A 56 16.33 20.15 23.84
CA ASP A 56 15.56 21.07 24.69
C ASP A 56 14.08 20.63 24.89
N GLU A 57 13.59 20.93 26.09
CA GLU A 57 12.21 21.17 26.53
C GLU A 57 11.02 20.34 25.98
N GLY A 58 10.50 19.46 26.85
CA GLY A 58 9.08 19.48 27.22
C GLY A 58 8.03 19.33 26.11
N CYS A 59 8.32 18.64 25.03
CA CYS A 59 7.32 18.27 24.04
C CYS A 59 6.66 16.96 24.49
N ASP A 60 5.35 16.97 24.76
CA ASP A 60 4.57 15.74 24.92
C ASP A 60 4.73 14.94 23.63
N THR A 61 5.64 13.97 23.65
CA THR A 61 6.00 13.19 22.47
C THR A 61 4.85 12.23 22.21
N THR A 62 3.97 12.58 21.27
CA THR A 62 2.88 11.69 20.86
C THR A 62 3.50 10.44 20.25
N MET A 63 3.31 9.29 20.88
CA MET A 63 3.74 8.01 20.31
C MET A 63 2.67 7.49 19.35
N VAL A 64 3.05 7.20 18.11
CA VAL A 64 2.18 6.58 17.11
C VAL A 64 2.58 5.12 16.96
N SER A 65 1.58 4.23 16.97
CA SER A 65 1.79 2.79 16.76
C SER A 65 0.98 2.31 15.57
N GLY A 66 1.55 1.42 14.76
CA GLY A 66 0.90 0.93 13.54
C GLY A 66 1.83 0.04 12.72
N VAL A 67 1.34 -0.41 11.56
CA VAL A 67 2.18 -1.12 10.58
C VAL A 67 3.13 -0.11 9.96
N ASP A 68 4.41 -0.45 9.92
CA ASP A 68 5.45 0.42 9.39
C ASP A 68 5.21 0.87 7.94
N ILE A 69 4.70 0.00 7.07
CA ILE A 69 4.29 0.36 5.69
C ILE A 69 3.32 1.55 5.71
N ILE A 70 2.29 1.48 6.56
CA ILE A 70 1.27 2.53 6.67
C ILE A 70 1.90 3.83 7.18
N LEU A 71 2.72 3.74 8.22
CA LEU A 71 3.32 4.92 8.85
C LEU A 71 4.37 5.60 7.97
N ASN A 72 5.17 4.83 7.24
CA ASN A 72 6.24 5.35 6.40
C ASN A 72 5.72 5.99 5.11
N HIS A 73 4.69 5.39 4.53
CA HIS A 73 4.05 5.87 3.29
C HIS A 73 2.81 6.72 3.55
N LYS A 74 2.53 7.02 4.83
CA LYS A 74 1.41 7.83 5.31
C LYS A 74 0.07 7.40 4.70
N LEU A 75 -0.12 6.09 4.58
CA LEU A 75 -1.34 5.53 4.02
C LEU A 75 -2.52 5.86 4.94
N GLN A 76 -3.68 6.12 4.35
CA GLN A 76 -4.84 6.61 5.08
C GLN A 76 -5.91 5.52 5.14
N GLU A 77 -6.35 5.20 6.36
CA GLU A 77 -7.37 4.17 6.57
C GLU A 77 -8.71 4.60 5.97
N THR A 78 -9.39 3.66 5.32
CA THR A 78 -10.75 3.81 4.81
C THR A 78 -11.55 2.54 5.09
N SER A 79 -12.86 2.58 4.84
CA SER A 79 -13.74 1.46 5.09
C SER A 79 -14.58 1.11 3.88
N TYR A 80 -14.72 -0.18 3.63
CA TYR A 80 -15.60 -0.71 2.60
C TYR A 80 -16.48 -1.81 3.16
N ASP A 81 -17.74 -1.81 2.74
CA ASP A 81 -18.56 -3.01 2.75
C ASP A 81 -18.46 -3.71 1.39
N LYS A 82 -19.06 -4.89 1.28
CA LYS A 82 -19.02 -5.69 0.05
C LYS A 82 -19.58 -4.93 -1.16
N LYS A 83 -20.61 -4.10 -0.96
CA LYS A 83 -21.27 -3.34 -2.01
C LYS A 83 -20.43 -2.16 -2.45
N SER A 84 -19.91 -1.36 -1.52
CA SER A 84 -19.06 -0.20 -1.82
C SER A 84 -17.73 -0.64 -2.45
N TYR A 85 -17.10 -1.72 -1.96
CA TYR A 85 -15.89 -2.26 -2.59
C TYR A 85 -16.16 -2.75 -4.01
N THR A 86 -17.30 -3.42 -4.24
CA THR A 86 -17.69 -3.87 -5.59
C THR A 86 -17.89 -2.69 -6.55
N ALA A 87 -18.39 -1.55 -6.06
CA ALA A 87 -18.54 -0.35 -6.87
C ALA A 87 -17.18 0.29 -7.18
N TYR A 88 -16.35 0.49 -6.16
CA TYR A 88 -14.99 1.00 -6.27
C TYR A 88 -14.14 0.19 -7.26
N ILE A 89 -14.05 -1.13 -7.05
CA ILE A 89 -13.10 -1.97 -7.79
C ILE A 89 -13.42 -2.03 -9.29
N LYS A 90 -14.69 -1.88 -9.67
CA LYS A 90 -15.11 -1.78 -11.08
C LYS A 90 -14.62 -0.48 -11.73
N GLY A 91 -14.62 0.63 -10.99
CA GLY A 91 -14.05 1.90 -11.44
C GLY A 91 -12.54 1.80 -11.54
N TYR A 92 -11.89 1.35 -10.47
CA TYR A 92 -10.45 1.17 -10.40
C TYR A 92 -9.91 0.29 -11.55
N MET A 93 -10.50 -0.89 -11.79
CA MET A 93 -10.07 -1.76 -12.90
C MET A 93 -10.18 -1.09 -14.28
N LYS A 94 -11.17 -0.21 -14.49
CA LYS A 94 -11.28 0.55 -15.75
C LYS A 94 -10.18 1.61 -15.87
N ALA A 95 -9.87 2.29 -14.76
CA ALA A 95 -8.82 3.30 -14.71
C ALA A 95 -7.43 2.66 -14.93
N VAL A 96 -7.13 1.56 -14.24
CA VAL A 96 -5.91 0.77 -14.47
C VAL A 96 -5.83 0.31 -15.91
N LYS A 97 -6.91 -0.25 -16.48
CA LYS A 97 -6.92 -0.65 -17.89
C LYS A 97 -6.57 0.52 -18.81
N ALA A 98 -7.15 1.70 -18.62
CA ALA A 98 -6.87 2.87 -19.43
C ALA A 98 -5.39 3.27 -19.35
N LYS A 99 -4.82 3.29 -18.14
CA LYS A 99 -3.40 3.54 -17.93
C LYS A 99 -2.51 2.50 -18.61
N LEU A 100 -2.81 1.21 -18.47
CA LEU A 100 -2.07 0.14 -19.15
C LEU A 100 -2.12 0.28 -20.67
N GLN A 101 -3.25 0.72 -21.25
CA GLN A 101 -3.33 0.96 -22.70
C GLN A 101 -2.38 2.06 -23.18
N GLU A 102 -2.01 2.99 -22.32
CA GLU A 102 -1.08 4.08 -22.63
C GLU A 102 0.38 3.69 -22.36
N THR A 103 0.64 2.97 -21.27
CA THR A 103 2.01 2.76 -20.76
C THR A 103 2.55 1.34 -20.98
N CYS A 104 1.69 0.32 -20.98
CA CYS A 104 2.08 -1.10 -21.05
C CYS A 104 0.96 -1.95 -21.68
N PRO A 105 0.66 -1.75 -22.99
CA PRO A 105 -0.53 -2.31 -23.64
C PRO A 105 -0.60 -3.85 -23.59
N GLU A 106 0.54 -4.53 -23.53
CA GLU A 106 0.66 -5.98 -23.43
C GLU A 106 0.11 -6.56 -22.12
N ARG A 107 -0.02 -5.73 -21.08
CA ARG A 107 -0.59 -6.15 -19.78
C ARG A 107 -2.11 -6.01 -19.71
N VAL A 108 -2.73 -5.33 -20.66
CA VAL A 108 -4.19 -5.09 -20.69
C VAL A 108 -4.97 -6.40 -20.71
N GLU A 109 -4.64 -7.31 -21.63
CA GLU A 109 -5.35 -8.59 -21.76
C GLU A 109 -5.13 -9.50 -20.52
N PRO A 110 -3.89 -9.74 -20.05
CA PRO A 110 -3.65 -10.47 -18.81
C PRO A 110 -4.37 -9.89 -17.60
N PHE A 111 -4.38 -8.56 -17.43
CA PHE A 111 -5.05 -7.91 -16.32
C PHE A 111 -6.56 -8.14 -16.35
N MET A 112 -7.19 -7.88 -17.50
CA MET A 112 -8.63 -8.04 -17.66
C MET A 112 -9.10 -9.49 -17.54
N ALA A 113 -8.26 -10.47 -17.90
CA ALA A 113 -8.57 -11.88 -17.76
C ALA A 113 -8.46 -12.38 -16.31
N ASN A 114 -7.43 -11.94 -15.57
CA ASN A 114 -7.07 -12.56 -14.28
C ASN A 114 -7.49 -11.75 -13.05
N ALA A 115 -7.54 -10.41 -13.13
CA ALA A 115 -7.95 -9.56 -12.01
C ALA A 115 -9.36 -9.90 -11.46
N PRO A 116 -10.39 -10.24 -12.27
CA PRO A 116 -11.71 -10.60 -11.73
C PRO A 116 -11.70 -11.79 -10.75
N ALA A 117 -10.78 -12.74 -10.95
CA ALA A 117 -10.64 -13.88 -10.05
C ALA A 117 -10.09 -13.45 -8.68
N GLU A 118 -9.10 -12.56 -8.65
CA GLU A 118 -8.58 -11.99 -7.39
C GLU A 118 -9.63 -11.12 -6.70
N VAL A 119 -10.35 -10.28 -7.44
CA VAL A 119 -11.46 -9.48 -6.89
C VAL A 119 -12.50 -10.37 -6.21
N LYS A 120 -12.81 -11.54 -6.80
CA LYS A 120 -13.74 -12.50 -6.18
C LYS A 120 -13.20 -13.06 -4.86
N LYS A 121 -11.89 -13.35 -4.76
CA LYS A 121 -11.26 -13.80 -3.51
C LYS A 121 -11.31 -12.71 -2.45
N ILE A 122 -10.97 -11.47 -2.81
CA ILE A 122 -11.04 -10.31 -1.91
C ILE A 122 -12.46 -10.10 -1.39
N LEU A 123 -13.47 -10.12 -2.27
CA LEU A 123 -14.89 -10.01 -1.90
C LEU A 123 -15.41 -11.18 -1.04
N GLY A 124 -14.73 -12.33 -1.07
CA GLY A 124 -14.99 -13.48 -0.21
C GLY A 124 -14.48 -13.25 1.22
N ASN A 125 -13.33 -12.59 1.34
CA ASN A 125 -12.62 -12.36 2.60
C ASN A 125 -12.68 -10.90 3.07
N ILE A 126 -13.57 -10.08 2.51
CA ILE A 126 -13.59 -8.63 2.68
C ILE A 126 -13.62 -8.16 4.14
N LYS A 127 -14.21 -8.97 5.04
CA LYS A 127 -14.32 -8.64 6.47
C LYS A 127 -13.01 -8.76 7.23
N ASN A 128 -12.02 -9.47 6.68
CA ASN A 128 -10.72 -9.64 7.31
C ASN A 128 -9.78 -8.47 6.96
N PHE A 129 -9.99 -7.87 5.79
CA PHE A 129 -9.15 -6.79 5.32
C PHE A 129 -9.47 -5.46 5.99
N GLN A 130 -8.41 -4.74 6.34
CA GLN A 130 -8.44 -3.29 6.53
C GLN A 130 -7.99 -2.62 5.23
N PHE A 131 -8.54 -1.45 4.91
CA PHE A 131 -8.36 -0.80 3.61
C PHE A 131 -7.62 0.51 3.79
N PHE A 132 -6.63 0.74 2.93
CA PHE A 132 -5.79 1.94 2.98
C PHE A 132 -5.64 2.58 1.61
N THR A 133 -5.95 3.87 1.51
CA THR A 133 -5.59 4.69 0.34
C THR A 133 -4.15 5.21 0.47
N GLY A 134 -3.60 5.73 -0.62
CA GLY A 134 -2.40 6.57 -0.57
C GLY A 134 -2.62 7.87 0.24
N GLU A 135 -1.53 8.64 0.43
CA GLU A 135 -1.53 9.89 1.22
C GLU A 135 -2.59 10.89 0.74
N SER A 136 -2.88 10.93 -0.57
CA SER A 136 -3.88 11.88 -1.12
C SER A 136 -5.33 11.55 -0.78
N MET A 137 -5.61 10.35 -0.25
CA MET A 137 -6.96 9.83 -0.03
C MET A 137 -7.84 9.79 -1.28
N ASN A 138 -7.24 9.74 -2.47
CA ASN A 138 -8.01 9.74 -3.71
C ASN A 138 -8.84 8.43 -3.82
N PRO A 139 -10.18 8.54 -3.93
CA PRO A 139 -11.07 7.37 -3.92
C PRO A 139 -11.00 6.52 -5.20
N ASP A 140 -10.37 7.04 -6.27
CA ASP A 140 -10.21 6.34 -7.54
C ASP A 140 -8.87 5.58 -7.62
N GLY A 141 -7.97 5.82 -6.67
CA GLY A 141 -6.62 5.24 -6.64
C GLY A 141 -6.55 3.81 -6.10
N SER A 142 -5.32 3.35 -5.92
CA SER A 142 -5.03 2.03 -5.36
C SER A 142 -5.46 1.91 -3.90
N ILE A 143 -6.03 0.76 -3.55
CA ILE A 143 -6.34 0.41 -2.17
C ILE A 143 -5.42 -0.72 -1.73
N GLY A 144 -4.59 -0.43 -0.73
CA GLY A 144 -3.83 -1.44 0.01
C GLY A 144 -4.74 -2.24 0.93
N LEU A 145 -4.66 -3.56 0.83
CA LEU A 145 -5.45 -4.48 1.64
C LEU A 145 -4.57 -5.06 2.75
N LEU A 146 -4.71 -4.55 3.97
CA LEU A 146 -3.98 -5.06 5.13
C LEU A 146 -4.71 -6.28 5.73
N ASP A 147 -3.96 -7.34 5.99
CA ASP A 147 -4.38 -8.48 6.80
C ASP A 147 -3.17 -9.02 7.59
N PHE A 148 -3.39 -9.98 8.47
CA PHE A 148 -2.36 -10.59 9.31
C PHE A 148 -2.17 -12.05 8.92
N ARG A 149 -0.93 -12.54 9.07
CA ARG A 149 -0.63 -13.98 8.87
C ARG A 149 -1.39 -14.83 9.89
N GLU A 150 -1.33 -16.15 9.71
CA GLU A 150 -1.92 -17.11 10.65
C GLU A 150 -1.38 -17.00 12.08
N ASP A 151 -0.19 -16.40 12.26
CA ASP A 151 0.36 -16.06 13.57
C ASP A 151 -0.38 -14.92 14.29
N GLY A 152 -1.24 -14.18 13.58
CA GLY A 152 -2.03 -13.06 14.10
C GLY A 152 -1.22 -11.79 14.43
N VAL A 153 0.07 -11.76 14.11
CA VAL A 153 0.99 -10.67 14.51
C VAL A 153 1.72 -10.07 13.32
N THR A 154 2.08 -10.86 12.31
CA THR A 154 2.83 -10.39 11.14
C THR A 154 1.87 -9.73 10.13
N PRO A 155 1.91 -8.39 9.94
CA PRO A 155 1.06 -7.74 8.96
C PRO A 155 1.59 -7.94 7.54
N TYR A 156 0.68 -8.03 6.58
CA TYR A 156 1.00 -7.94 5.17
C TYR A 156 -0.04 -7.12 4.42
N MET A 157 0.39 -6.39 3.40
CA MET A 157 -0.48 -5.64 2.52
C MET A 157 -0.49 -6.23 1.12
N LEU A 158 -1.67 -6.30 0.50
CA LEU A 158 -1.83 -6.71 -0.89
C LEU A 158 -2.13 -5.51 -1.79
N PHE A 159 -1.46 -5.46 -2.93
CA PHE A 159 -1.66 -4.44 -3.97
C PHE A 159 -1.77 -5.10 -5.35
N PHE A 160 -2.61 -4.56 -6.24
CA PHE A 160 -2.66 -5.04 -7.63
C PHE A 160 -1.37 -4.65 -8.36
N LYS A 161 -0.65 -5.64 -8.89
CA LYS A 161 0.65 -5.41 -9.56
C LYS A 161 0.53 -4.44 -10.74
N ASP A 162 -0.48 -4.65 -11.59
CA ASP A 162 -0.70 -3.81 -12.77
C ASP A 162 -1.31 -2.44 -12.43
N GLY A 163 -1.67 -2.20 -11.17
CA GLY A 163 -2.09 -0.89 -10.66
C GLY A 163 -0.94 -0.05 -10.10
N LEU A 164 0.30 -0.53 -10.22
CA LEU A 164 1.48 0.15 -9.71
C LEU A 164 2.45 0.47 -10.83
N GLU A 165 3.11 1.61 -10.72
CA GLU A 165 4.29 1.97 -11.49
C GLU A 165 5.54 1.94 -10.61
N ILE A 166 6.68 1.64 -11.23
CA ILE A 166 7.97 1.47 -10.55
C ILE A 166 8.83 2.68 -10.85
N GLU A 167 9.17 3.46 -9.83
CA GLU A 167 10.11 4.58 -9.92
C GLU A 167 11.45 4.16 -9.30
N LYS A 168 12.55 4.41 -10.03
CA LYS A 168 13.91 4.19 -9.53
C LYS A 168 14.53 5.53 -9.14
N CYS A 169 14.89 5.66 -7.87
CA CYS A 169 15.63 6.80 -7.31
C CYS A 169 17.09 6.43 -7.06
#